data_AF-A0A954VXR0-F1
#
_entry.id   AF-A0A954VXR0-F1
#
_cell.length_a   1.000
_cell.length_b   1.000
_cell.length_c   1.000
_cell.angle_alpha   90.00
_cell.angle_beta   90.00
_cell.angle_gamma   90.00
#
_symmetry.space_group_name_H-M   'P 1'
#
loop_
_entity.id
_entity.type
_entity.pdbx_description
1 polymer ?
#
loop_
_entity_poly.entity_id
_entity_poly.type
_entity_poly.pdbx_seq_one_letter_code
_entity_poly.pdbx_strand_id
1 'polypeptide(L)'
;MGALVGANFNNDGTALYEAMAALFVAQLIGQDLTIAQQLTIVFTSIVASVGAAGIPEAGLITMTLVFKAVGLPIEYIAMLLTVDWFLDRCRTTINVLGDVNVSCILDGSTKPAV
;
A
#
# COMPACT_ATOMS: atom_id res chain seq x y z
N MET A 1 -12.79 14.84 -13.39
CA MET A 1 -12.88 14.76 -11.91
C MET A 1 -12.52 13.38 -11.34
N GLY A 2 -12.67 12.27 -12.09
CA GLY A 2 -12.33 10.91 -11.60
C GLY A 2 -10.89 10.75 -11.07
N ALA A 3 -9.89 11.31 -11.76
CA ALA A 3 -8.49 11.25 -11.34
C ALA A 3 -8.21 11.89 -9.96
N LEU A 4 -8.95 12.94 -9.58
CA LEU A 4 -8.74 13.66 -8.31
C LEU A 4 -9.29 12.88 -7.09
N VAL A 5 -10.35 12.09 -7.31
CA VAL A 5 -10.90 11.20 -6.28
C VAL A 5 -10.03 9.94 -6.18
N GLY A 6 -9.58 9.41 -7.32
CA GLY A 6 -8.66 8.27 -7.40
C GLY A 6 -7.40 8.47 -6.57
N ALA A 7 -6.71 9.60 -6.73
CA ALA A 7 -5.42 9.86 -6.07
C ALA A 7 -5.39 9.72 -4.54
N ASN A 8 -6.52 9.84 -3.84
CA ASN A 8 -6.58 9.65 -2.39
C ASN A 8 -7.04 8.24 -1.97
N PHE A 9 -7.82 7.56 -2.81
CA PHE A 9 -8.36 6.23 -2.49
C PHE A 9 -7.57 5.09 -3.14
N ASN A 10 -6.88 5.36 -4.23
CA ASN A 10 -6.09 4.39 -5.00
C ASN A 10 -4.64 4.42 -4.53
N ASN A 11 -4.37 3.63 -3.50
CA ASN A 11 -3.06 3.51 -2.89
C ASN A 11 -2.52 2.08 -2.97
N ASP A 12 -2.77 1.42 -4.12
CA ASP A 12 -2.42 0.02 -4.39
C ASP A 12 -0.92 -0.26 -4.20
N GLY A 13 -0.05 0.66 -4.64
CA GLY A 13 1.39 0.56 -4.47
C GLY A 13 1.80 0.55 -2.99
N THR A 14 1.08 1.29 -2.14
CA THR A 14 1.31 1.30 -0.69
C THR A 14 0.79 0.03 -0.04
N ALA A 15 -0.42 -0.42 -0.39
CA ALA A 15 -0.97 -1.69 0.12
C ALA A 15 -0.03 -2.88 -0.22
N LEU A 16 0.47 -2.91 -1.45
CA LEU A 16 1.39 -3.94 -1.92
C LEU A 16 2.73 -3.87 -1.18
N TYR A 17 3.30 -2.67 -1.03
CA TYR A 17 4.53 -2.50 -0.26
C TYR A 17 4.38 -2.97 1.17
N GLU A 18 3.31 -2.59 1.85
CA GLU A 18 3.10 -2.95 3.25
C GLU A 18 2.97 -4.46 3.45
N ALA A 19 2.22 -5.12 2.56
CA ALA A 19 2.09 -6.57 2.59
C ALA A 19 3.42 -7.27 2.32
N MET A 20 4.16 -6.83 1.30
CA MET A 20 5.45 -7.43 0.94
C MET A 20 6.53 -7.18 1.99
N ALA A 21 6.55 -6.00 2.61
CA ALA A 21 7.46 -5.66 3.69
C ALA A 21 7.22 -6.54 4.94
N ALA A 22 5.97 -6.79 5.30
CA ALA A 22 5.64 -7.69 6.41
C ALA A 22 6.07 -9.13 6.13
N LEU A 23 5.86 -9.63 4.91
CA LEU A 23 6.33 -10.95 4.49
C LEU A 23 7.85 -11.05 4.48
N PHE A 24 8.53 -10.03 3.96
CA PHE A 24 9.99 -9.95 3.94
C PHE A 24 10.59 -9.99 5.35
N VAL A 25 10.06 -9.18 6.27
CA VAL A 25 10.55 -9.17 7.66
C VAL A 25 10.29 -10.50 8.35
N ALA A 26 9.10 -11.09 8.18
CA ALA A 26 8.79 -12.40 8.75
C ALA A 26 9.78 -13.48 8.29
N GLN A 27 10.10 -13.49 6.99
CA GLN A 27 11.11 -14.40 6.42
C GLN A 27 12.52 -14.10 6.94
N LEU A 28 12.88 -12.83 7.10
CA LEU A 28 14.20 -12.40 7.58
C LEU A 28 14.47 -12.85 9.03
N ILE A 29 13.45 -12.82 9.89
CA ILE A 29 13.57 -13.24 11.30
C ILE A 29 13.25 -14.72 11.53
N GLY A 30 12.91 -15.47 10.47
CA GLY A 30 12.54 -16.89 10.56
C GLY A 30 11.20 -17.14 11.26
N GLN A 31 10.28 -16.16 11.25
CA GLN A 31 8.94 -16.31 11.79
C GLN A 31 8.00 -16.83 10.71
N ASP A 32 7.50 -18.05 10.89
CA ASP A 32 6.52 -18.64 9.99
C ASP A 32 5.16 -17.96 10.15
N LEU A 33 4.69 -17.33 9.08
CA LEU A 33 3.35 -16.76 8.99
C LEU A 33 2.36 -17.80 8.46
N THR A 34 1.35 -18.11 9.27
CA THR A 34 0.22 -18.95 8.83
C THR A 34 -0.55 -18.28 7.69
N ILE A 35 -1.27 -19.07 6.88
CA ILE A 35 -2.13 -18.54 5.81
C ILE A 35 -3.15 -17.53 6.36
N ALA A 36 -3.69 -17.76 7.55
CA ALA A 36 -4.59 -16.82 8.21
C ALA A 36 -3.92 -15.47 8.48
N GLN A 37 -2.68 -15.47 8.99
CA GLN A 37 -1.91 -14.24 9.21
C GLN A 37 -1.55 -13.52 7.90
N GLN A 38 -1.22 -14.28 6.84
CA GLN A 38 -0.97 -13.68 5.52
C GLN A 38 -2.22 -13.00 4.96
N LEU A 39 -3.40 -13.61 5.13
CA LEU A 39 -4.66 -12.97 4.77
C LEU A 39 -4.93 -11.73 5.64
N THR A 40 -4.67 -11.80 6.95
CA THR A 40 -4.78 -10.64 7.84
C THR A 40 -3.88 -9.50 7.39
N ILE A 41 -2.64 -9.78 6.96
CA ILE A 41 -1.73 -8.77 6.39
C ILE A 41 -2.39 -8.11 5.18
N VAL A 42 -2.84 -8.90 4.20
CA VAL A 42 -3.47 -8.35 2.98
C VAL A 42 -4.66 -7.45 3.31
N PHE A 43 -5.59 -7.92 4.15
CA PHE A 43 -6.76 -7.11 4.53
C PHE A 43 -6.37 -5.85 5.30
N THR A 44 -5.42 -5.95 6.23
CA THR A 44 -4.98 -4.81 7.03
C THR A 44 -4.27 -3.78 6.16
N SER A 45 -3.41 -4.21 5.23
CA SER A 45 -2.70 -3.32 4.30
C SER A 45 -3.67 -2.58 3.37
N ILE A 46 -4.71 -3.27 2.87
CA ILE A 46 -5.74 -2.60 2.04
C ILE A 46 -6.44 -1.51 2.84
N VAL A 47 -6.91 -1.82 4.06
CA VAL A 47 -7.59 -0.85 4.93
C VAL A 47 -6.66 0.31 5.31
N ALA A 48 -5.40 0.01 5.64
CA ALA A 48 -4.39 1.00 6.02
C ALA A 48 -4.06 1.95 4.86
N SER A 49 -3.94 1.41 3.64
CA SER A 49 -3.57 2.18 2.45
C SER A 49 -4.60 3.26 2.08
N VAL A 50 -5.90 2.98 2.29
CA VAL A 50 -6.99 3.94 2.10
C VAL A 50 -7.05 4.96 3.24
N GLY A 51 -6.72 4.54 4.47
CA GLY A 51 -6.70 5.41 5.66
C GLY A 51 -5.52 6.38 5.72
N ALA A 52 -4.54 6.26 4.84
CA ALA A 52 -3.34 7.10 4.78
C ALA A 52 -3.60 8.51 4.19
N ALA A 53 -4.76 8.73 3.55
CA ALA A 53 -5.11 9.99 2.89
C ALA A 53 -5.26 11.13 3.92
N GLY A 54 -4.17 11.86 4.17
CA GLY A 54 -4.15 13.06 5.02
C GLY A 54 -3.11 13.06 6.14
N ILE A 55 -2.31 12.00 6.29
CA ILE A 55 -1.26 11.93 7.32
C ILE A 55 0.11 12.20 6.67
N PRO A 56 0.87 13.25 7.09
CA PRO A 56 2.27 13.42 6.68
C PRO A 56 3.09 12.22 7.14
N GLU A 57 3.94 11.64 6.26
CA GLU A 57 4.72 10.41 6.55
C GLU A 57 3.87 9.17 6.92
N ALA A 58 2.69 9.02 6.29
CA ALA A 58 1.76 7.92 6.59
C ALA A 58 2.40 6.51 6.58
N GLY A 59 3.43 6.28 5.75
CA GLY A 59 4.03 4.95 5.55
C GLY A 59 4.58 4.29 6.82
N LEU A 60 5.08 5.07 7.79
CA LEU A 60 5.61 4.51 9.04
C LEU A 60 4.48 4.07 9.99
N ILE A 61 3.38 4.83 10.01
CA ILE A 61 2.21 4.57 10.85
C ILE A 61 1.44 3.35 10.31
N THR A 62 1.22 3.29 9.00
CA THR A 62 0.50 2.19 8.38
C THR A 62 1.30 0.88 8.42
N MET A 63 2.62 0.92 8.23
CA MET A 63 3.49 -0.24 8.45
C MET A 63 3.41 -0.77 9.88
N THR A 64 3.40 0.13 10.87
CA THR A 64 3.27 -0.26 12.28
C THR A 64 1.94 -0.96 12.55
N LEU A 65 0.85 -0.51 11.91
CA LEU A 65 -0.46 -1.15 12.02
C LEU A 65 -0.42 -2.58 11.48
N VAL A 66 0.12 -2.79 10.28
CA VAL A 66 0.21 -4.10 9.63
C VAL A 66 1.08 -5.07 10.45
N PHE A 67 2.22 -4.59 10.95
CA PHE A 67 3.13 -5.43 11.76
C PHE A 67 2.47 -5.85 13.08
N LYS A 68 1.78 -4.92 13.76
CA LYS A 68 1.04 -5.22 14.98
C LYS A 68 -0.11 -6.22 14.75
N ALA A 69 -0.77 -6.16 13.59
CA ALA A 69 -1.89 -7.06 13.28
C ALA A 69 -1.48 -8.55 13.25
N VAL A 70 -0.21 -8.86 13.00
CA VAL A 70 0.32 -10.23 12.99
C VAL A 70 1.39 -10.49 14.06
N GLY A 71 1.65 -9.53 14.94
CA GLY A 71 2.62 -9.64 16.03
C GLY A 71 4.08 -9.61 15.55
N LEU A 72 4.37 -8.93 14.44
CA LEU A 72 5.75 -8.72 13.99
C LEU A 72 6.43 -7.59 14.79
N PRO A 73 7.74 -7.71 15.09
CA PRO A 73 8.46 -6.68 15.82
C PRO A 73 8.65 -5.42 14.96
N ILE A 74 8.28 -4.27 15.50
CA ILE A 74 8.27 -2.99 14.77
C ILE A 74 9.69 -2.41 14.58
N GLU A 75 10.66 -2.92 15.33
CA GLU A 75 12.07 -2.49 15.26
C GLU A 75 12.65 -2.73 13.87
N TYR A 76 12.14 -3.73 13.14
CA TYR A 76 12.57 -4.05 11.78
C TYR A 76 12.07 -3.06 10.72
N ILE A 77 11.12 -2.18 11.04
CA ILE A 77 10.68 -1.11 10.12
C ILE A 77 11.85 -0.16 9.81
N ALA A 78 12.74 0.08 10.78
CA ALA A 78 13.91 0.94 10.60
C ALA A 78 14.85 0.45 9.48
N MET A 79 14.91 -0.87 9.25
CA MET A 79 15.67 -1.45 8.14
C MET A 79 15.06 -1.05 6.78
N LEU A 80 13.73 -1.07 6.69
CA LEU A 80 13.02 -0.73 5.45
C LEU A 80 13.20 0.75 5.07
N LEU A 81 13.32 1.64 6.06
CA LEU A 81 13.56 3.08 5.83
C LEU A 81 14.84 3.36 5.02
N THR A 82 15.83 2.47 5.09
CA THR A 82 17.09 2.63 4.33
C THR A 82 16.89 2.56 2.81
N VAL A 83 15.87 1.83 2.37
CA VAL A 83 15.51 1.66 0.95
C VAL A 83 14.21 2.38 0.57
N ASP A 84 13.47 2.88 1.56
CA ASP A 84 12.15 3.49 1.38
C ASP A 84 12.19 4.70 0.47
N TRP A 85 13.26 5.51 0.48
CA TRP A 85 13.41 6.66 -0.42
C TRP A 85 13.33 6.28 -1.92
N PHE A 86 13.74 5.07 -2.28
CA PHE A 86 13.67 4.56 -3.64
C PHE A 86 12.32 3.89 -3.90
N LEU A 87 11.90 3.01 -2.98
CA LEU A 87 10.64 2.27 -3.10
C LEU A 87 9.42 3.19 -3.10
N ASP A 88 9.47 4.31 -2.37
CA ASP A 88 8.41 5.32 -2.34
C ASP A 88 8.11 5.92 -3.71
N ARG A 89 9.16 6.16 -4.52
CA ARG A 89 8.99 6.65 -5.89
C ARG A 89 8.37 5.59 -6.79
N CYS A 90 8.72 4.33 -6.59
CA CYS A 90 8.09 3.21 -7.29
C CYS A 90 6.60 3.08 -6.93
N ARG A 91 6.25 3.15 -5.64
CA ARG A 91 4.86 3.11 -5.16
C ARG A 91 4.03 4.23 -5.77
N THR A 92 4.55 5.46 -5.72
CA THR A 92 3.89 6.64 -6.28
C THR A 92 3.63 6.47 -7.78
N THR A 93 4.59 5.91 -8.52
CA THR A 93 4.44 5.67 -9.96
C THR A 93 3.30 4.68 -10.25
N ILE A 94 3.18 3.61 -9.47
CA ILE A 94 2.11 2.61 -9.63
C ILE A 94 0.74 3.22 -9.33
N ASN A 95 0.64 3.99 -8.25
CA ASN A 95 -0.62 4.66 -7.88
C ASN A 95 -1.10 5.60 -8.99
N VAL A 96 -0.21 6.47 -9.48
CA VAL A 96 -0.52 7.41 -10.57
C VAL A 96 -0.90 6.66 -11.85
N LEU A 97 -0.20 5.56 -12.17
CA LEU A 97 -0.54 4.74 -13.33
C LEU A 97 -1.96 4.14 -13.21
N GLY A 98 -2.34 3.69 -12.01
CA GLY A 98 -3.71 3.22 -11.74
C GLY A 98 -4.76 4.30 -11.98
N ASP A 99 -4.52 5.51 -11.48
CA ASP A 99 -5.44 6.64 -11.65
C ASP A 99 -5.62 7.04 -13.12
N VAL A 100 -4.52 7.06 -13.88
CA VAL A 100 -4.55 7.35 -15.32
C VAL A 100 -5.31 6.26 -16.06
N ASN A 101 -5.06 4.99 -15.74
CA ASN A 101 -5.73 3.87 -16.39
C ASN A 101 -7.25 3.90 -16.16
N VAL A 102 -7.68 4.12 -14.91
CA VAL A 102 -9.11 4.28 -14.58
C VAL A 102 -9.71 5.48 -15.30
N SER A 103 -8.99 6.60 -15.38
CA SER A 103 -9.44 7.79 -16.10
C SER A 103 -9.65 7.51 -17.60
N CYS A 104 -8.73 6.81 -18.25
CA CYS A 104 -8.87 6.41 -19.66
C CYS A 104 -10.05 5.45 -19.87
N ILE A 105 -10.26 4.50 -18.96
CA ILE A 105 -11.40 3.55 -19.04
C ILE A 105 -12.73 4.30 -18.93
N LEU A 106 -12.83 5.25 -18.00
CA LEU A 106 -14.05 6.04 -17.80
C LEU A 106 -14.36 6.92 -19.02
N ASP A 107 -13.35 7.58 -19.58
CA ASP A 107 -13.49 8.44 -20.77
C ASP A 107 -13.88 7.63 -22.02
N GLY A 108 -13.27 6.46 -22.22
CA GLY A 108 -13.62 5.55 -23.31
C GLY A 108 -15.00 4.87 -23.16
N SER A 109 -15.52 4.79 -21.94
CA SER A 109 -16.84 4.20 -21.65
C SER A 109 -17.99 5.19 -21.81
N THR A 110 -17.72 6.49 -21.77
CA THR A 110 -18.72 7.51 -22.09
C THR A 110 -18.88 7.64 -23.61
N LYS A 111 -19.97 7.09 -24.16
CA LYS A 111 -20.38 7.43 -25.53
C LYS A 111 -20.53 8.95 -25.64
N PRO A 112 -20.04 9.59 -26.71
CA PRO A 112 -20.29 11.02 -26.90
C PRO A 112 -21.80 11.24 -26.90
N ALA A 113 -22.26 12.05 -25.94
CA ALA A 113 -23.64 12.51 -25.91
C ALA A 113 -23.85 13.35 -27.17
N VAL A 114 -24.50 12.75 -28.17
CA VAL A 114 -25.14 13.48 -29.26
C VAL A 114 -26.33 14.22 -28.68
#